data_AF-A0A9E6PHC2-F1
#
_entry.id   AF-A0A9E6PHC2-F1
#
_cell.length_a   1.000
_cell.length_b   1.000
_cell.length_c   1.000
_cell.angle_alpha   90.00
_cell.angle_beta   90.00
_cell.angle_gamma   90.00
#
_symmetry.space_group_name_H-M   'P 1'
#
loop_
_entity.id
_entity.type
_entity.pdbx_description
1 polymer ?
#
loop_
_entity_poly.entity_id
_entity_poly.type
_entity_poly.pdbx_seq_one_letter_code
_entity_poly.pdbx_strand_id
1 'polypeptide(L)'
;MTMIDSELLTPYLAARDSARAAWRLTVASLSKTPPQALEEGFKAVKIAERAYFRCCEDLCEVVRSEIDRAEEVAARGASHNGVTQDNV
;
A
#
# COMPACT_ATOMS: atom_id res chain seq x y z
N MET A 1 -3.11 -15.40 17.43
CA MET A 1 -2.76 -14.94 16.07
C MET A 1 -3.64 -13.73 15.79
N THR A 2 -3.12 -12.52 15.90
CA THR A 2 -3.84 -11.31 15.47
C THR A 2 -3.80 -11.27 13.96
N MET A 3 -4.95 -11.42 13.32
CA MET A 3 -5.08 -11.47 11.88
C MET A 3 -5.30 -10.05 11.36
N ILE A 4 -4.39 -9.56 10.51
CA ILE A 4 -4.61 -8.32 9.75
C ILE A 4 -5.80 -8.55 8.83
N ASP A 5 -6.73 -7.60 8.81
CA ASP A 5 -7.89 -7.68 7.93
C ASP A 5 -7.48 -7.42 6.48
N SER A 6 -7.43 -8.49 5.69
CA SER A 6 -7.04 -8.43 4.29
C SER A 6 -8.06 -7.68 3.43
N GLU A 7 -9.32 -7.60 3.83
CA GLU A 7 -10.35 -6.88 3.06
C GLU A 7 -10.04 -5.38 3.04
N LEU A 8 -9.53 -4.83 4.13
CA LEU A 8 -9.11 -3.43 4.24
C LEU A 8 -7.95 -3.08 3.30
N LEU A 9 -7.10 -4.05 2.93
CA LEU A 9 -5.97 -3.85 2.03
C LEU A 9 -6.36 -3.89 0.54
N THR A 10 -7.51 -4.49 0.22
CA THR A 10 -7.99 -4.71 -1.16
C THR A 10 -7.97 -3.44 -2.03
N PRO A 11 -8.52 -2.28 -1.61
CA PRO A 11 -8.50 -1.09 -2.45
C PRO A 11 -7.08 -0.56 -2.72
N TYR A 12 -6.17 -0.66 -1.75
CA TYR A 12 -4.78 -0.22 -1.89
C TYR A 12 -3.97 -1.14 -2.81
N LEU A 13 -4.19 -2.45 -2.72
CA LEU A 13 -3.61 -3.43 -3.64
C LEU A 13 -4.08 -3.20 -5.08
N ALA A 14 -5.38 -2.97 -5.29
CA ALA A 14 -5.96 -2.68 -6.60
C ALA A 14 -5.42 -1.36 -7.19
N ALA A 15 -5.29 -0.32 -6.37
CA ALA A 15 -4.71 0.97 -6.79
C ALA A 15 -3.24 0.82 -7.19
N ARG A 16 -2.43 0.12 -6.39
CA ARG A 16 -1.03 -0.19 -6.70
C ARG A 16 -0.90 -0.94 -8.02
N ASP A 17 -1.71 -1.98 -8.23
CA ASP A 17 -1.62 -2.81 -9.43
C ASP A 17 -2.05 -2.04 -10.68
N SER A 18 -3.07 -1.19 -10.57
CA SER A 18 -3.49 -0.28 -11.64
C SER A 18 -2.39 0.72 -11.99
N ALA A 19 -1.77 1.35 -10.98
CA ALA A 19 -0.66 2.31 -11.19
C ALA A 19 0.57 1.62 -11.81
N ARG A 20 0.88 0.39 -11.38
CA ARG A 20 1.96 -0.42 -11.96
C ARG A 20 1.69 -0.75 -13.42
N ALA A 21 0.47 -1.15 -13.76
CA ALA A 21 0.08 -1.44 -15.14
C ALA A 21 0.19 -0.19 -16.02
N ALA A 22 -0.29 0.97 -15.53
CA ALA A 22 -0.18 2.24 -16.22
C ALA A 22 1.28 2.62 -16.48
N TRP A 23 2.14 2.56 -15.45
CA TRP A 23 3.57 2.85 -15.60
C TRP A 23 4.24 1.95 -16.64
N ARG A 24 4.00 0.64 -16.60
CA ARG A 24 4.56 -0.31 -17.59
C ARG A 24 4.09 -0.01 -19.00
N LEU A 25 2.82 0.36 -19.17
CA LEU A 25 2.27 0.76 -20.46
C LEU A 25 2.93 2.05 -20.97
N THR A 26 3.12 3.05 -20.10
CA THR A 26 3.80 4.31 -20.46
C THR A 26 5.24 4.06 -20.87
N VAL A 27 6.00 3.23 -20.15
CA VAL A 27 7.36 2.84 -20.53
C VAL A 27 7.37 2.13 -21.88
N ALA A 28 6.47 1.18 -22.11
CA ALA A 28 6.38 0.48 -23.39
C ALA A 28 6.07 1.43 -24.56
N SER A 29 5.27 2.47 -24.31
CA SER A 29 4.90 3.46 -25.33
C SER A 29 6.08 4.29 -25.84
N LEU A 30 7.13 4.49 -25.02
CA LEU A 30 8.32 5.25 -25.41
C LEU A 30 8.99 4.72 -26.68
N SER A 31 9.02 3.40 -26.85
CA SER A 31 9.61 2.76 -28.04
C SER A 31 8.93 3.14 -29.36
N LYS A 32 7.69 3.63 -29.28
CA LYS A 32 6.85 4.05 -30.42
C LYS A 32 6.73 5.57 -30.52
N THR A 33 7.31 6.31 -29.57
CA THR A 33 7.20 7.77 -29.50
C THR A 33 8.15 8.40 -30.53
N PRO A 34 7.66 9.31 -31.40
CA PRO A 34 8.50 10.05 -32.33
C PRO A 34 9.57 10.89 -31.59
N PRO A 35 10.76 11.11 -32.19
CA PRO A 35 11.85 11.83 -31.54
C PRO A 35 11.46 13.18 -30.93
N GLN A 36 10.63 13.95 -31.63
CA GLN A 36 10.13 15.26 -31.21
C GLN A 36 9.23 15.24 -29.96
N ALA A 37 8.71 14.06 -29.58
CA ALA A 37 7.83 13.89 -28.42
C ALA A 37 8.47 13.07 -27.30
N LEU A 38 9.74 12.65 -27.45
CA LEU A 38 10.42 11.80 -26.46
C LEU A 38 10.58 12.49 -25.10
N GLU A 39 10.87 13.79 -25.07
CA GLU A 39 11.02 14.53 -23.82
C GLU A 39 9.71 14.47 -22.99
N GLU A 40 8.57 14.70 -23.64
CA GLU A 40 7.26 14.62 -23.00
C GLU A 40 6.93 13.17 -22.59
N GLY A 41 7.30 12.19 -23.43
CA GLY A 41 7.21 10.77 -23.08
C GLY A 41 7.99 10.43 -21.81
N PHE A 42 9.23 10.91 -21.65
CA PHE A 42 10.03 10.69 -20.44
C PHE A 42 9.41 11.37 -19.21
N LYS A 43 8.82 12.57 -19.36
CA LYS A 43 8.07 13.21 -18.28
C LYS A 43 6.87 12.38 -17.85
N ALA A 44 6.09 11.87 -18.81
CA ALA A 44 4.95 10.99 -18.54
C ALA A 44 5.37 9.72 -17.79
N VAL A 45 6.50 9.11 -18.16
CA VAL A 45 7.04 7.94 -17.41
C VAL A 45 7.35 8.29 -15.97
N LYS A 46 8.04 9.42 -15.70
CA LYS A 46 8.36 9.85 -14.33
C LYS A 46 7.11 10.14 -13.50
N ILE A 47 6.07 10.70 -14.12
CA ILE A 47 4.78 10.94 -13.46
C ILE A 47 4.11 9.61 -13.08
N ALA A 48 4.03 8.66 -14.01
CA ALA A 48 3.43 7.36 -13.77
C ALA A 48 4.23 6.53 -12.74
N GLU A 49 5.56 6.60 -12.79
CA GLU A 49 6.45 5.99 -11.80
C GLU A 49 6.20 6.55 -10.40
N ARG A 50 6.15 7.88 -10.27
CA ARG A 50 5.85 8.53 -8.99
C ARG A 50 4.48 8.16 -8.45
N ALA A 51 3.47 8.03 -9.31
CA ALA A 51 2.13 7.59 -8.91
C ALA A 51 2.17 6.14 -8.37
N TYR A 52 2.87 5.24 -9.06
CA TYR A 52 3.08 3.87 -8.59
C TYR A 52 3.77 3.82 -7.22
N PHE A 53 4.83 4.60 -7.01
CA PHE A 53 5.51 4.65 -5.72
C PHE A 53 4.62 5.19 -4.60
N ARG A 54 3.81 6.23 -4.84
CA ARG A 54 2.85 6.71 -3.85
C ARG A 54 1.84 5.64 -3.45
N CYS A 55 1.28 4.89 -4.41
CA CYS A 55 0.36 3.80 -4.07
C CYS A 55 1.04 2.70 -3.21
N CYS A 56 2.34 2.47 -3.40
CA CYS A 56 3.10 1.58 -2.53
C CYS A 56 3.28 2.17 -1.12
N GLU A 57 3.54 3.48 -1.00
CA GLU A 57 3.65 4.19 0.28
C GLU A 57 2.31 4.13 1.04
N ASP A 58 1.20 4.47 0.39
CA ASP A 58 -0.15 4.39 0.97
C ASP A 58 -0.46 2.98 1.49
N LEU A 59 -0.13 1.94 0.71
CA LEU A 59 -0.28 0.55 1.14
C LEU A 59 0.57 0.24 2.38
N CYS A 60 1.82 0.71 2.43
CA CYS A 60 2.68 0.51 3.59
C CYS A 60 2.14 1.19 4.84
N GLU A 61 1.59 2.40 4.71
CA GLU A 61 0.99 3.14 5.83
C GLU A 61 -0.21 2.41 6.41
N VAL A 62 -1.09 1.90 5.55
CA VAL A 62 -2.28 1.14 5.99
C VAL A 62 -1.87 -0.16 6.68
N VAL A 63 -0.90 -0.89 6.12
CA VAL A 63 -0.39 -2.12 6.74
C VAL A 63 0.21 -1.83 8.12
N ARG A 64 0.97 -0.74 8.28
CA ARG A 64 1.51 -0.34 9.59
C ARG A 64 0.38 -0.02 10.57
N SER A 65 -0.60 0.77 10.15
CA SER A 65 -1.76 1.10 10.99
C SER A 65 -2.53 -0.14 11.44
N GLU A 66 -2.66 -1.16 10.58
CA GLU A 66 -3.34 -2.41 10.93
C GLU A 66 -2.52 -3.27 11.89
N ILE A 67 -1.18 -3.24 11.78
CA ILE A 67 -0.29 -3.88 12.75
C ILE A 67 -0.45 -3.20 14.11
N ASP A 68 -0.37 -1.86 14.17
CA ASP A 68 -0.51 -1.10 15.42
C ASP A 68 -1.87 -1.38 16.08
N ARG A 69 -2.96 -1.38 15.30
CA ARG A 69 -4.31 -1.72 15.77
C ARG A 69 -4.38 -3.15 16.33
N ALA A 70 -3.78 -4.11 15.63
CA ALA A 70 -3.73 -5.50 16.05
C ALA A 70 -2.95 -5.67 17.37
N GLU A 71 -1.82 -4.98 17.50
CA GLU A 71 -0.99 -5.00 18.70
C GLU A 71 -1.71 -4.38 19.91
N GLU A 72 -2.41 -3.25 19.72
CA GLU A 72 -3.23 -2.64 20.77
C GLU A 72 -4.33 -3.59 21.27
N VAL A 73 -5.03 -4.27 20.36
CA VAL A 73 -6.08 -5.23 20.71
C VAL A 73 -5.50 -6.40 21.51
N ALA A 74 -4.33 -6.91 21.11
CA ALA A 74 -3.64 -7.98 21.83
C ALA A 74 -3.22 -7.54 23.24
N ALA A 75 -2.69 -6.33 23.39
CA ALA A 75 -2.29 -5.77 24.68
C ALA A 75 -3.49 -5.59 25.63
N ARG A 76 -4.63 -5.12 25.13
CA ARG A 76 -5.88 -4.99 25.91
C ARG A 76 -6.44 -6.34 26.35
N GLY A 77 -6.39 -7.35 25.47
CA GLY A 77 -6.79 -8.72 25.81
C GLY A 77 -5.94 -9.34 26.92
N ALA A 78 -4.63 -9.07 26.94
CA ALA A 78 -3.73 -9.52 28.01
C ALA A 78 -4.02 -8.81 29.35
N SER A 79 -4.30 -7.51 29.31
CA SER A 79 -4.62 -6.74 30.53
C SER A 79 -5.97 -7.14 31.14
N HIS A 80 -6.98 -7.47 30.34
CA HIS A 80 -8.30 -7.89 30.84
C HIS A 80 -8.28 -9.27 31.52
N ASN A 81 -7.44 -10.19 31.05
CA ASN A 81 -7.28 -11.51 31.66
C ASN A 81 -6.41 -11.51 32.93
N GLY A 82 -5.65 -10.44 33.20
CA GLY A 82 -4.85 -10.28 34.42
C GLY A 82 -5.63 -9.75 35.63
N VAL A 83 -6.83 -9.19 35.43
CA VAL A 83 -7.65 -8.60 36.51
C VAL A 83 -8.57 -9.63 37.18
N THR A 84 -8.75 -10.81 36.57
CA THR A 84 -9.73 -11.82 37.04
C THR A 84 -9.16 -12.86 38.00
N GLN A 85 -7.94 -12.68 38.54
CA GLN A 85 -7.27 -13.69 39.38
C GLN A 85 -6.96 -13.32 40.83
N ASP A 86 -7.35 -12.14 41.33
CA ASP A 86 -7.21 -11.79 42.74
C ASP A 86 -8.58 -11.58 43.40
N ASN A 87 -9.24 -12.67 43.77
CA ASN A 87 -10.34 -12.70 44.75
C ASN A 87 -10.54 -14.13 45.26
N VAL A 88 -9.58 -14.64 46.04
CA VAL A 88 -9.78 -15.73 47.02
C VAL A 88 -8.90 -15.47 48.24
#